data_AF-A0A2M7X9K8-F1
#
_entry.id   AF-A0A2M7X9K8-F1
#
_cell.length_a   1.000
_cell.length_b   1.000
_cell.length_c   1.000
_cell.angle_alpha   90.00
_cell.angle_beta   90.00
_cell.angle_gamma   90.00
#
_symmetry.space_group_name_H-M   'P 1'
#
loop_
_entity.id
_entity.type
_entity.pdbx_description
1 polymer ?
#
loop_
_entity_poly.entity_id
_entity_poly.type
_entity_poly.pdbx_seq_one_letter_code
_entity_poly.pdbx_strand_id
1 'polypeptide(L)'
;MPLDQAWQGLSLGARIALLIDVCQGVEAAHAAGLIHRDLKPANILVERTASGVLTPVVMDFGIARNERDPAGSLTATGEVVGTPDSMSPEQVVGDRSRIDRRSDVWAIGCLLYRAICDHSPYTGNSAAEVMAQIVTQDAVSPRRYRRSAPSALARVCLQCLEREADRRYPDATAIREDLQRFLDGQPVRARDTGIGFAVRRSWRHNRAAWLIALALSGAIVLVLAGLLRARVEANHREQLAKELGAIQESVRSRMQIAYLSPLHDLRPERDALARLGDSAMLHQVGESAGLRTLARRSSGLSALALGNDEQVVQRMTPLVASGAADAVDRAALAAAHLHLYGSSAARFIDLPTAERDLALAAARSRHLEPARALLAAVGSVVGPEHVQLLLSDGRIDAAQRLLAKLPRQQSAEYSATLLAGELAMAEAADHASHGQRELAQASYRRALARFEQAAVTARSDPHVLDRVCDAAVAALRERISKAAPAPASPLALHPACFDAIVANPDDPISHETLAAAWEAIATNHDLRNERA
;
A
#
# COMPACT_ATOMS: atom_id res chain seq x y z
N MET A 1 44.11 50.89 -37.00
CA MET A 1 44.41 49.62 -36.25
C MET A 1 43.24 48.66 -36.44
N PRO A 2 43.42 47.33 -36.37
CA PRO A 2 42.33 46.36 -36.46
C PRO A 2 41.21 46.60 -35.44
N LEU A 3 39.97 46.26 -35.79
CA LEU A 3 38.78 46.53 -34.98
C LEU A 3 38.88 45.95 -33.56
N ASP A 4 39.39 44.73 -33.44
CA ASP A 4 39.49 44.02 -32.17
C ASP A 4 40.53 44.60 -31.23
N GLN A 5 41.56 45.28 -31.76
CA GLN A 5 42.51 46.06 -31.00
C GLN A 5 41.93 47.43 -30.64
N ALA A 6 41.24 48.07 -31.59
CA ALA A 6 40.66 49.41 -31.41
C ALA A 6 39.63 49.48 -30.29
N TRP A 7 38.85 48.41 -30.11
CA TRP A 7 37.75 48.39 -29.15
C TRP A 7 38.13 47.82 -27.77
N GLN A 8 39.42 47.54 -27.54
CA GLN A 8 39.93 47.14 -26.22
C GLN A 8 39.79 48.32 -25.26
N GLY A 9 39.24 48.06 -24.06
CA GLY A 9 38.96 49.11 -23.08
C GLY A 9 37.75 50.00 -23.37
N LEU A 10 37.07 49.86 -24.50
CA LEU A 10 35.83 50.58 -24.78
C LEU A 10 34.63 49.97 -24.02
N SER A 11 33.66 50.81 -23.68
CA SER A 11 32.37 50.34 -23.14
C SER A 11 31.62 49.51 -24.18
N LEU A 12 30.76 48.58 -23.74
CA LEU A 12 29.96 47.77 -24.66
C LEU A 12 29.17 48.65 -25.65
N GLY A 13 28.58 49.76 -25.20
CA GLY A 13 27.87 50.70 -26.07
C GLY A 13 28.74 51.28 -27.18
N ALA A 14 29.99 51.66 -26.87
CA ALA A 14 30.94 52.15 -27.88
C ALA A 14 31.36 51.05 -28.88
N ARG A 15 31.47 49.79 -28.43
CA ARG A 15 31.70 48.65 -29.34
C ARG A 15 30.53 48.43 -30.29
N ILE A 16 29.30 48.55 -29.78
CA ILE A 16 28.09 48.45 -30.60
C ILE A 16 28.00 49.59 -31.60
N ALA A 17 28.36 50.82 -31.22
CA ALA A 17 28.43 51.96 -32.15
C ALA A 17 29.40 51.70 -33.32
N LEU A 18 30.59 51.15 -33.04
CA LEU A 18 31.52 50.74 -34.11
C LEU A 18 30.91 49.65 -35.01
N LEU A 19 30.18 48.69 -34.45
CA LEU A 19 29.52 47.65 -35.26
C LEU A 19 28.36 48.19 -36.10
N ILE A 20 27.68 49.25 -35.66
CA ILE A 20 26.66 49.96 -36.45
C ILE A 20 27.30 50.56 -37.70
N ASP A 21 28.45 51.24 -37.55
CA ASP A 21 29.21 51.81 -38.66
C ASP A 21 29.75 50.72 -39.61
N VAL A 22 30.21 49.59 -39.06
CA VAL A 22 30.58 48.40 -39.88
C VAL A 22 29.40 47.89 -40.68
N CYS A 23 28.21 47.76 -40.06
CA CYS A 23 27.00 47.35 -40.78
C CYS A 23 26.65 48.33 -41.91
N GLN A 24 26.85 49.64 -41.70
CA GLN A 24 26.65 50.65 -42.73
C GLN A 24 27.62 50.50 -43.90
N GLY A 25 28.91 50.22 -43.64
CA GLY A 25 29.90 49.94 -44.68
C GLY A 25 29.56 48.69 -45.49
N VAL A 26 29.12 47.62 -44.80
CA VAL A 26 28.69 46.37 -45.45
C VAL A 26 27.40 46.57 -46.26
N GLU A 27 26.44 47.35 -45.74
CA GLU A 27 25.21 47.73 -46.45
C GLU A 27 25.53 48.45 -47.78
N ALA A 28 26.47 49.41 -47.77
CA ALA A 28 26.91 50.10 -48.98
C ALA A 28 27.53 49.13 -50.00
N ALA A 29 28.32 48.16 -49.55
CA ALA A 29 28.89 47.13 -50.42
C ALA A 29 27.81 46.20 -51.01
N HIS A 30 26.86 45.75 -50.19
CA HIS A 30 25.74 44.92 -50.63
C HIS A 30 24.87 45.65 -51.67
N ALA A 31 24.65 46.95 -51.50
CA ALA A 31 23.93 47.79 -52.47
C ALA A 31 24.67 47.90 -53.81
N ALA A 32 26.00 47.83 -53.80
CA ALA A 32 26.85 47.77 -54.99
C ALA A 32 26.97 46.34 -55.58
N GLY A 33 26.24 45.36 -55.04
CA GLY A 33 26.28 43.96 -55.48
C GLY A 33 27.50 43.16 -55.01
N LEU A 34 28.28 43.71 -54.07
CA LEU A 34 29.49 43.07 -53.54
C LEU A 34 29.18 42.37 -52.21
N ILE A 35 29.53 41.09 -52.10
CA ILE A 35 29.50 40.33 -50.84
C ILE A 35 30.94 40.22 -50.34
N HIS A 36 31.20 40.52 -49.06
CA HIS A 36 32.56 40.59 -48.53
C HIS A 36 33.21 39.20 -48.42
N ARG A 37 32.50 38.21 -47.87
CA ARG A 37 32.92 36.80 -47.73
C ARG A 37 34.10 36.51 -46.79
N ASP A 38 34.76 37.52 -46.23
CA ASP A 38 35.88 37.35 -45.28
C ASP A 38 35.86 38.46 -44.23
N LEU A 39 34.68 38.83 -43.75
CA LEU A 39 34.55 39.89 -42.76
C LEU A 39 35.09 39.38 -41.40
N LYS A 40 36.14 40.02 -40.90
CA LYS A 40 36.82 39.68 -39.64
C LYS A 40 37.55 40.93 -39.10
N PRO A 41 37.97 40.94 -37.81
CA PRO A 41 38.57 42.14 -37.23
C PRO A 41 39.80 42.68 -37.98
N ALA A 42 40.61 41.79 -38.58
CA ALA A 42 41.78 42.17 -39.37
C ALA A 42 41.44 42.94 -40.66
N ASN A 43 40.23 42.75 -41.21
CA ASN A 43 39.75 43.41 -42.44
C ASN A 43 38.89 44.65 -42.13
N ILE A 44 38.89 45.11 -40.88
CA ILE A 44 38.19 46.32 -40.45
C ILE A 44 39.20 47.20 -39.71
N LEU A 45 39.66 48.27 -40.35
CA LEU A 45 40.57 49.21 -39.74
C LEU A 45 39.81 50.36 -39.11
N VAL A 46 40.15 50.69 -37.86
CA VAL A 46 39.63 51.86 -37.17
C VAL A 46 40.66 52.98 -37.24
N GLU A 47 40.23 54.10 -37.80
CA GLU A 47 40.94 55.38 -37.77
C GLU A 47 40.44 56.22 -36.60
N ARG A 48 41.35 56.96 -35.96
CA ARG A 48 41.00 57.98 -34.98
C ARG A 48 41.14 59.34 -35.66
N THR A 49 40.02 60.03 -35.85
CA THR A 49 40.03 61.37 -36.43
C THR A 49 40.73 62.37 -35.51
N ALA A 50 41.10 63.55 -36.04
CA ALA A 50 41.68 64.62 -35.25
C ALA A 50 40.77 65.10 -34.09
N SER A 51 39.45 64.90 -34.20
CA SER A 51 38.47 65.17 -33.14
C SER A 51 38.33 64.04 -32.11
N GLY A 52 39.09 62.95 -32.25
CA GLY A 52 39.10 61.82 -31.33
C GLY A 52 38.03 60.76 -31.61
N VAL A 53 37.20 60.93 -32.65
CA VAL A 53 36.16 59.98 -33.07
C VAL A 53 36.81 58.75 -33.71
N LEU A 54 36.32 57.56 -33.36
CA LEU A 54 36.75 56.31 -33.96
C LEU A 54 35.83 55.98 -35.13
N THR A 55 36.40 55.79 -36.32
CA THR A 55 35.65 55.47 -37.54
C THR A 55 36.17 54.16 -38.13
N PRO A 56 35.35 53.09 -38.18
CA PRO A 56 35.75 51.83 -38.80
C PRO A 56 35.60 51.91 -40.33
N VAL A 57 36.59 51.38 -41.03
CA VAL A 57 36.64 51.25 -42.48
C VAL A 57 36.75 49.77 -42.81
N VAL A 58 35.76 49.26 -43.54
CA VAL A 58 35.74 47.89 -44.04
C VAL A 58 36.61 47.83 -45.30
N MET A 59 37.53 46.87 -45.33
CA MET A 59 38.52 46.76 -46.40
C MET A 59 38.70 45.31 -46.84
N ASP A 60 39.44 45.11 -47.94
CA ASP A 60 39.69 43.80 -48.53
C ASP A 60 38.41 43.03 -48.88
N PHE A 61 37.52 43.68 -49.62
CA PHE A 61 36.43 42.99 -50.30
C PHE A 61 37.02 41.85 -51.14
N GLY A 62 36.45 40.66 -51.02
CA GLY A 62 37.01 39.38 -51.50
C GLY A 62 37.20 39.22 -53.02
N ILE A 63 37.35 40.31 -53.77
CA ILE A 63 37.67 40.39 -55.21
C ILE A 63 38.95 39.60 -55.53
N ALA A 64 39.87 39.42 -54.57
CA ALA A 64 41.09 38.64 -54.75
C ALA A 64 40.91 37.10 -54.71
N ARG A 65 39.76 36.57 -54.25
CA ARG A 65 39.49 35.11 -54.24
C ARG A 65 38.86 34.62 -55.56
N ASN A 66 39.39 35.08 -56.69
CA ASN A 66 38.99 34.58 -58.01
C ASN A 66 39.72 33.27 -58.37
N GLU A 67 38.87 32.29 -58.69
CA GLU A 67 39.06 31.16 -59.62
C GLU A 67 39.89 29.92 -59.23
N ARG A 68 40.81 29.89 -58.25
CA ARG A 68 41.63 28.66 -58.01
C ARG A 68 41.76 28.10 -56.60
N ASP A 69 41.30 28.76 -55.55
CA ASP A 69 41.38 28.22 -54.20
C ASP A 69 39.99 27.93 -53.60
N PRO A 70 39.68 26.67 -53.24
CA PRO A 70 38.66 26.40 -52.23
C PRO A 70 39.00 27.20 -50.96
N ALA A 71 38.00 27.81 -50.33
CA ALA A 71 38.18 28.46 -49.04
C ALA A 71 38.63 27.39 -48.02
N GLY A 72 39.95 27.32 -47.75
CA GLY A 72 40.58 26.26 -46.97
C GLY A 72 41.22 25.16 -47.82
N SER A 73 42.08 25.50 -48.78
CA SER A 73 42.99 24.52 -49.37
C SER A 73 43.87 23.93 -48.26
N LEU A 74 43.72 22.62 -48.01
CA LEU A 74 44.73 21.84 -47.31
C LEU A 74 46.03 22.05 -48.08
N THR A 75 47.05 22.61 -47.44
CA THR A 75 48.41 22.55 -47.97
C THR A 75 48.79 21.08 -48.16
N ALA A 76 49.70 20.77 -49.08
CA ALA A 76 50.12 19.39 -49.40
C ALA A 76 50.68 18.60 -48.19
N THR A 77 50.78 19.24 -47.02
CA THR A 77 51.21 18.70 -45.71
C THR A 77 50.10 18.61 -44.66
N GLY A 78 48.83 18.94 -44.98
CA GLY A 78 47.69 18.79 -44.06
C GLY A 78 47.48 19.95 -43.08
N GLU A 79 48.27 21.02 -43.15
CA GLU A 79 48.05 22.23 -42.36
C GLU A 79 47.01 23.14 -43.03
N VAL A 80 45.94 23.42 -42.31
CA VAL A 80 44.94 24.45 -42.68
C VAL A 80 45.55 25.81 -42.38
N VAL A 81 45.76 26.63 -43.41
CA VAL A 81 46.27 28.00 -43.25
C VAL A 81 45.13 28.92 -42.83
N GLY A 82 45.16 29.35 -41.56
CA GLY A 82 44.28 30.38 -40.97
C GLY A 82 43.15 29.84 -40.09
N THR A 83 42.69 30.68 -39.16
CA THR A 83 41.58 30.35 -38.24
C THR A 83 40.23 30.76 -38.86
N PRO A 84 39.25 29.84 -39.03
CA PRO A 84 37.98 30.08 -39.72
C PRO A 84 36.94 30.82 -38.86
N ASP A 85 37.37 31.75 -38.02
CA ASP A 85 36.60 32.32 -36.91
C ASP A 85 35.28 33.02 -37.30
N SER A 86 35.16 33.47 -38.55
CA SER A 86 33.97 34.17 -39.05
C SER A 86 33.36 33.52 -40.30
N MET A 87 33.82 32.32 -40.69
CA MET A 87 33.22 31.61 -41.82
C MET A 87 31.80 31.15 -41.48
N SER A 88 30.87 31.36 -42.41
CA SER A 88 29.51 30.85 -42.27
C SER A 88 29.41 29.36 -42.62
N PRO A 89 28.37 28.65 -42.14
CA PRO A 89 28.16 27.23 -42.44
C PRO A 89 28.17 26.92 -43.94
N GLU A 90 27.56 27.77 -44.77
CA GLU A 90 27.56 27.60 -46.22
C GLU A 90 28.96 27.79 -46.85
N GLN A 91 29.81 28.63 -46.27
CA GLN A 91 31.21 28.78 -46.69
C GLN A 91 32.06 27.56 -46.30
N VAL A 92 31.83 27.00 -45.11
CA VAL A 92 32.53 25.79 -44.63
C VAL A 92 32.14 24.56 -45.45
N VAL A 93 30.85 24.43 -45.80
CA VAL A 93 30.35 23.34 -46.67
C VAL A 93 30.86 23.49 -48.12
N GLY A 94 31.24 24.70 -48.54
CA GLY A 94 31.79 24.97 -49.87
C GLY A 94 30.76 25.09 -50.99
N ASP A 95 29.46 25.18 -50.66
CA ASP A 95 28.39 25.34 -51.64
C ASP A 95 28.26 26.81 -52.07
N ARG A 96 28.99 27.17 -53.14
CA ARG A 96 29.02 28.54 -53.67
C ARG A 96 27.65 29.08 -54.08
N SER A 97 26.68 28.22 -54.42
CA SER A 97 25.34 28.65 -54.82
C SER A 97 24.53 29.22 -53.65
N ARG A 98 24.95 28.93 -52.41
CA ARG A 98 24.28 29.32 -51.17
C ARG A 98 24.94 30.52 -50.47
N ILE A 99 26.08 30.98 -50.97
CA ILE A 99 26.79 32.15 -50.41
C ILE A 99 26.14 33.42 -50.95
N ASP A 100 25.38 34.10 -50.10
CA ASP A 100 24.75 35.39 -50.38
C ASP A 100 25.13 36.43 -49.30
N ARG A 101 24.46 37.59 -49.31
CA ARG A 101 24.66 38.66 -48.30
C ARG A 101 24.49 38.19 -46.84
N ARG A 102 23.80 37.08 -46.59
CA ARG A 102 23.59 36.51 -45.25
C ARG A 102 24.80 35.74 -44.74
N SER A 103 25.79 35.45 -45.59
CA SER A 103 27.11 35.01 -45.13
C SER A 103 27.85 36.14 -44.40
N ASP A 104 27.73 37.39 -44.86
CA ASP A 104 28.29 38.55 -44.14
C ASP A 104 27.49 38.84 -42.85
N VAL A 105 26.17 38.59 -42.85
CA VAL A 105 25.34 38.66 -41.62
C VAL A 105 25.86 37.71 -40.53
N TRP A 106 26.24 36.48 -40.91
CA TRP A 106 26.86 35.54 -39.97
C TRP A 106 28.18 36.08 -39.41
N ALA A 107 29.03 36.61 -40.29
CA ALA A 107 30.32 37.18 -39.88
C ALA A 107 30.16 38.40 -38.94
N ILE A 108 29.18 39.28 -39.20
CA ILE A 108 28.78 40.36 -38.28
C ILE A 108 28.29 39.76 -36.95
N GLY A 109 27.56 38.65 -36.97
CA GLY A 109 27.17 37.89 -35.79
C GLY A 109 28.37 37.43 -34.95
N CYS A 110 29.42 36.91 -35.59
CA CYS A 110 30.68 36.53 -34.92
C CYS A 110 31.39 37.76 -34.32
N LEU A 111 31.41 38.89 -35.04
CA LEU A 111 31.98 40.14 -34.53
C LEU A 111 31.19 40.67 -33.32
N LEU A 112 29.86 40.63 -33.38
CA LEU A 112 28.99 41.02 -32.27
C LEU A 112 29.19 40.10 -31.05
N TYR A 113 29.33 38.80 -31.28
CA TYR A 113 29.65 37.85 -30.22
C TYR A 113 30.96 38.22 -29.53
N ARG A 114 32.00 38.50 -30.32
CA ARG A 114 33.31 38.91 -29.82
C ARG A 114 33.27 40.26 -29.12
N ALA A 115 32.47 41.21 -29.58
CA ALA A 115 32.25 42.49 -28.89
C ALA A 115 31.66 42.31 -27.49
N ILE A 116 30.81 41.29 -27.30
CA ILE A 116 30.14 41.00 -26.02
C ILE A 116 31.04 40.16 -25.10
N CYS A 117 31.66 39.11 -25.64
CA CYS A 117 32.34 38.05 -24.87
C CYS A 117 33.87 38.12 -24.91
N ASP A 118 34.46 39.01 -25.72
CA ASP A 118 35.90 39.12 -25.99
C ASP A 118 36.53 37.88 -26.66
N HIS A 119 35.72 36.89 -27.09
CA HIS A 119 36.15 35.71 -27.85
C HIS A 119 35.16 35.33 -28.97
N SER A 120 35.57 34.43 -29.87
CA SER A 120 34.73 33.90 -30.97
C SER A 120 33.57 33.02 -30.46
N PRO A 121 32.42 32.92 -31.15
CA PRO A 121 31.34 31.99 -30.76
C PRO A 121 31.75 30.52 -30.77
N TYR A 122 32.72 30.16 -31.63
CA TYR A 122 33.26 28.81 -31.79
C TYR A 122 34.76 28.84 -31.50
N THR A 123 35.22 27.91 -30.68
CA THR A 123 36.63 27.81 -30.24
C THR A 123 37.03 26.35 -30.23
N GLY A 124 38.20 26.04 -30.78
CA GLY A 124 38.74 24.68 -30.85
C GLY A 124 40.26 24.70 -30.95
N ASN A 125 40.88 23.53 -30.77
CA ASN A 125 42.33 23.36 -30.81
C ASN A 125 42.87 23.29 -32.25
N SER A 126 41.99 23.20 -33.26
CA SER A 126 42.34 23.22 -34.68
C SER A 126 41.27 23.90 -35.52
N ALA A 127 41.65 24.39 -36.70
CA ALA A 127 40.71 24.97 -37.68
C ALA A 127 39.62 23.96 -38.10
N ALA A 128 39.98 22.67 -38.24
CA ALA A 128 39.04 21.60 -38.57
C ALA A 128 37.98 21.40 -37.48
N GLU A 129 38.37 21.49 -36.20
CA GLU A 129 37.44 21.41 -35.08
C GLU A 129 36.45 22.57 -35.08
N VAL A 130 36.94 23.80 -35.31
CA VAL A 130 36.07 24.99 -35.40
C VAL A 130 35.09 24.88 -36.58
N MET A 131 35.55 24.44 -37.75
CA MET A 131 34.68 24.19 -38.90
C MET A 131 33.62 23.12 -38.61
N ALA A 132 33.99 22.04 -37.94
CA ALA A 132 33.04 21.00 -37.52
C ALA A 132 32.00 21.56 -36.54
N GLN A 133 32.40 22.40 -35.58
CA GLN A 133 31.48 23.06 -34.66
C GLN A 133 30.51 23.98 -35.41
N ILE A 134 30.98 24.79 -36.37
CA ILE A 134 30.14 25.70 -37.17
C ILE A 134 29.00 24.95 -37.88
N VAL A 135 29.27 23.76 -38.43
CA VAL A 135 28.25 23.00 -39.17
C VAL A 135 27.39 22.12 -38.26
N THR A 136 27.89 21.67 -37.10
CA THR A 136 27.17 20.71 -36.23
C THR A 136 26.50 21.33 -35.01
N GLN A 137 27.01 22.43 -34.46
CA GLN A 137 26.62 22.97 -33.16
C GLN A 137 25.96 24.36 -33.28
N ASP A 138 24.85 24.55 -32.56
CA ASP A 138 24.21 25.86 -32.42
C ASP A 138 25.09 26.77 -31.53
N ALA A 139 25.19 28.06 -31.87
CA ALA A 139 25.99 29.01 -31.09
C ALA A 139 25.48 29.14 -29.65
N VAL A 140 26.39 29.07 -28.69
CA VAL A 140 26.06 29.20 -27.26
C VAL A 140 25.71 30.65 -26.95
N SER A 141 24.62 30.92 -26.22
CA SER A 141 24.24 32.30 -25.86
C SER A 141 25.37 33.08 -25.19
N PRO A 142 25.67 34.34 -25.62
CA PRO A 142 26.64 35.21 -24.96
C PRO A 142 26.42 35.36 -23.45
N ARG A 143 25.16 35.25 -23.01
CA ARG A 143 24.77 35.35 -21.59
C ARG A 143 25.30 34.20 -20.73
N ARG A 144 25.73 33.08 -21.33
CA ARG A 144 26.36 31.97 -20.62
C ARG A 144 27.77 32.32 -20.16
N TYR A 145 28.52 33.08 -20.97
CA TYR A 145 29.88 33.52 -20.65
C TYR A 145 29.90 34.86 -19.92
N ARG A 146 29.01 35.79 -20.32
CA ARG A 146 28.85 37.09 -19.69
C ARG A 146 27.41 37.28 -19.22
N ARG A 147 27.11 36.90 -17.97
CA ARG A 147 25.74 36.96 -17.41
C ARG A 147 25.13 38.37 -17.43
N SER A 148 25.99 39.40 -17.40
CA SER A 148 25.61 40.81 -17.50
C SER A 148 25.32 41.28 -18.94
N ALA A 149 25.51 40.43 -19.95
CA ALA A 149 25.20 40.78 -21.33
C ALA A 149 23.68 41.03 -21.50
N PRO A 150 23.28 42.15 -22.11
CA PRO A 150 21.88 42.46 -22.36
C PRO A 150 21.18 41.37 -23.17
N SER A 151 19.98 40.96 -22.76
CA SER A 151 19.19 39.93 -23.46
C SER A 151 18.87 40.33 -24.89
N ALA A 152 18.64 41.63 -25.15
CA ALA A 152 18.40 42.17 -26.48
C ALA A 152 19.58 41.90 -27.44
N LEU A 153 20.81 42.27 -27.05
CA LEU A 153 22.01 42.01 -27.86
C LEU A 153 22.29 40.52 -28.05
N ALA A 154 22.05 39.71 -27.01
CA ALA A 154 22.20 38.26 -27.12
C ALA A 154 21.23 37.65 -28.14
N ARG A 155 19.98 38.16 -28.25
CA ARG A 155 19.02 37.72 -29.28
C ARG A 155 19.47 38.13 -30.69
N VAL A 156 19.89 39.39 -30.87
CA VAL A 156 20.41 39.88 -32.17
C VAL A 156 21.59 39.02 -32.63
N CYS A 157 22.53 38.77 -31.72
CA CYS A 157 23.71 37.95 -31.96
C CYS A 157 23.35 36.50 -32.35
N LEU A 158 22.48 35.84 -31.57
CA LEU A 158 22.07 34.47 -31.87
C LEU A 158 21.28 34.35 -33.18
N GLN A 159 20.46 35.34 -33.52
CA GLN A 159 19.76 35.35 -34.80
C GLN A 159 20.72 35.49 -35.98
N CYS A 160 21.79 36.27 -35.87
CA CYS A 160 22.84 36.34 -36.89
C CYS A 160 23.56 34.98 -37.05
N LEU A 161 23.72 34.24 -35.96
CA LEU A 161 24.40 32.93 -35.88
C LEU A 161 23.47 31.73 -36.08
N GLU A 162 22.29 31.91 -36.68
CA GLU A 162 21.43 30.81 -37.09
C GLU A 162 22.07 30.04 -38.25
N ARG A 163 22.17 28.71 -38.14
CA ARG A 163 22.82 27.89 -39.17
C ARG A 163 22.06 27.91 -40.51
N GLU A 164 20.74 27.95 -40.46
CA GLU A 164 19.88 28.15 -41.64
C GLU A 164 19.87 29.63 -42.06
N ALA A 165 20.43 29.96 -43.22
CA ALA A 165 20.54 31.35 -43.70
C ALA A 165 19.20 32.11 -43.73
N ASP A 166 18.09 31.45 -44.10
CA ASP A 166 16.74 32.05 -44.11
C ASP A 166 16.22 32.49 -42.73
N ARG A 167 16.85 31.99 -41.65
CA ARG A 167 16.49 32.38 -40.28
C ARG A 167 17.27 33.57 -39.75
N ARG A 168 18.37 33.93 -40.42
CA ARG A 168 19.19 35.11 -40.08
C ARG A 168 18.45 36.40 -40.43
N TYR A 169 19.06 37.53 -40.09
CA TYR A 169 18.63 38.80 -40.66
C TYR A 169 18.75 38.77 -42.19
N PRO A 170 17.83 39.42 -42.91
CA PRO A 170 17.86 39.43 -44.37
C PRO A 170 19.12 40.13 -44.92
N ASP A 171 19.66 41.12 -44.21
CA ASP A 171 20.82 41.95 -44.59
C ASP A 171 21.43 42.69 -43.39
N ALA A 172 22.54 43.40 -43.65
CA ALA A 172 23.24 44.23 -42.66
C ALA A 172 22.40 45.42 -42.16
N THR A 173 21.52 45.98 -43.00
CA THR A 173 20.59 47.06 -42.62
C THR A 173 19.70 46.63 -41.44
N ALA A 174 19.12 45.44 -41.52
CA ALA A 174 18.25 44.94 -40.45
C ALA A 174 18.98 44.71 -39.11
N ILE A 175 20.27 44.33 -39.15
CA ILE A 175 21.12 44.24 -37.95
C ILE A 175 21.38 45.65 -37.39
N ARG A 176 21.78 46.59 -38.26
CA ARG A 176 22.06 47.98 -37.89
C ARG A 176 20.88 48.62 -37.18
N GLU A 177 19.67 48.44 -37.70
CA GLU A 177 18.44 48.95 -37.08
C GLU A 177 18.22 48.39 -35.67
N ASP A 178 18.44 47.09 -35.46
CA ASP A 178 18.27 46.47 -34.14
C ASP A 178 19.38 46.87 -33.15
N LEU A 179 20.61 47.05 -33.61
CA LEU A 179 21.70 47.59 -32.78
C LEU A 179 21.44 49.06 -32.41
N GLN A 180 20.92 49.87 -33.34
CA GLN A 180 20.54 51.25 -33.06
C GLN A 180 19.38 51.31 -32.06
N ARG A 181 18.32 50.51 -32.25
CA ARG A 181 17.22 50.38 -31.27
C ARG A 181 17.75 50.04 -29.89
N PHE A 182 18.70 49.11 -29.81
CA PHE A 182 19.32 48.76 -28.53
C PHE A 182 20.04 49.96 -27.88
N LEU A 183 20.82 50.75 -28.63
CA LEU A 183 21.48 51.96 -28.11
C LEU A 183 20.47 53.04 -27.69
N ASP A 184 19.36 53.16 -28.41
CA ASP A 184 18.28 54.11 -28.13
C ASP A 184 17.35 53.65 -26.99
N GLY A 185 17.60 52.49 -26.37
CA GLY A 185 16.76 51.92 -25.32
C GLY A 185 15.42 51.36 -25.80
N GLN A 186 15.25 51.16 -27.10
CA GLN A 186 14.05 50.60 -27.73
C GLN A 186 14.10 49.06 -27.82
N PRO A 187 12.94 48.38 -27.85
CA PRO A 187 12.92 46.93 -28.04
C PRO A 187 13.42 46.55 -29.43
N VAL A 188 14.40 45.62 -29.48
CA VAL A 188 14.90 45.02 -30.73
C VAL A 188 13.87 44.07 -31.35
N ARG A 189 13.88 43.94 -32.68
CA ARG A 189 12.97 43.08 -33.46
C ARG A 189 13.43 41.63 -33.56
N ALA A 190 14.62 41.31 -33.03
CA ALA A 190 15.16 39.96 -32.98
C ALA A 190 14.15 38.94 -32.41
N ARG A 191 14.05 37.75 -33.04
CA ARG A 191 13.10 36.70 -32.68
C ARG A 191 13.39 36.12 -31.29
N ASP A 192 12.33 35.76 -30.55
CA ASP A 192 12.46 35.11 -29.24
C ASP A 192 12.89 33.64 -29.36
N THR A 193 13.98 33.28 -28.67
CA THR A 193 14.57 31.93 -28.64
C THR A 193 14.13 31.10 -27.41
N GLY A 194 12.92 31.35 -26.88
CA GLY A 194 12.43 30.74 -25.64
C GLY A 194 12.10 29.24 -25.70
N ILE A 195 11.79 28.64 -24.54
CA ILE A 195 11.51 27.20 -24.35
C ILE A 195 10.40 26.69 -25.29
N GLY A 196 9.38 27.51 -25.57
CA GLY A 196 8.31 27.17 -26.50
C GLY A 196 8.77 26.94 -27.95
N PHE A 197 9.82 27.63 -28.39
CA PHE A 197 10.42 27.41 -29.72
C PHE A 197 11.17 26.08 -29.78
N ALA A 198 11.90 25.72 -28.72
CA ALA A 198 12.61 24.43 -28.61
C ALA A 198 11.65 23.24 -28.63
N VAL A 199 10.51 23.33 -27.92
CA VAL A 199 9.46 22.30 -27.93
C VAL A 199 8.87 22.14 -29.33
N ARG A 200 8.57 23.25 -30.03
CA ARG A 200 7.99 23.24 -31.38
C ARG A 200 8.98 22.73 -32.45
N ARG A 201 10.28 22.99 -32.28
CA ARG A 201 11.38 22.43 -33.10
C ARG A 201 11.48 20.92 -32.92
N SER A 202 11.46 20.43 -31.68
CA SER A 202 11.52 19.00 -31.36
C SER A 202 10.29 18.22 -31.86
N TRP A 203 9.09 18.81 -31.75
CA TRP A 203 7.85 18.18 -32.22
C TRP A 203 7.82 17.96 -33.74
N ARG A 204 8.42 18.86 -34.54
CA ARG A 204 8.47 18.72 -36.01
C ARG A 204 9.43 17.64 -36.48
N HIS A 205 10.52 17.39 -35.76
CA HIS A 205 11.51 16.36 -36.13
C HIS A 205 11.23 14.99 -35.47
N ASN A 206 10.54 14.93 -34.32
CA ASN A 206 10.38 13.69 -33.55
C ASN A 206 8.93 13.42 -33.10
N ARG A 207 7.97 13.44 -34.05
CA ARG A 207 6.54 13.19 -33.77
C ARG A 207 6.28 11.85 -33.07
N ALA A 208 6.99 10.80 -33.44
CA ALA A 208 6.83 9.47 -32.84
C ALA A 208 7.19 9.47 -31.33
N ALA A 209 8.27 10.18 -30.94
CA ALA A 209 8.69 10.26 -29.55
C ALA A 209 7.63 10.92 -28.65
N TRP A 210 6.93 11.94 -29.15
CA TRP A 210 5.85 12.60 -28.42
C TRP A 210 4.60 11.73 -28.26
N LEU A 211 4.24 10.94 -29.28
CA LEU A 211 3.12 9.99 -29.19
C LEU A 211 3.44 8.88 -28.17
N ILE A 212 4.67 8.37 -28.16
CA ILE A 212 5.13 7.39 -27.16
C ILE A 212 5.08 7.99 -25.76
N ALA A 213 5.56 9.22 -25.57
CA ALA A 213 5.51 9.91 -24.28
C ALA A 213 4.07 10.11 -23.78
N LEU A 214 3.14 10.47 -24.68
CA LEU A 214 1.72 10.60 -24.33
C LEU A 214 1.09 9.26 -23.93
N ALA A 215 1.37 8.19 -24.70
CA ALA A 215 0.88 6.86 -24.39
C ALA A 215 1.42 6.34 -23.04
N LEU A 216 2.71 6.54 -22.76
CA LEU A 216 3.33 6.21 -21.48
C LEU A 216 2.69 7.00 -20.33
N SER A 217 2.42 8.29 -20.52
CA SER A 217 1.76 9.13 -19.52
C SER A 217 0.35 8.63 -19.21
N GLY A 218 -0.43 8.27 -20.24
CA GLY A 218 -1.75 7.68 -20.07
C GLY A 218 -1.72 6.34 -19.34
N ALA A 219 -0.75 5.48 -19.67
CA ALA A 219 -0.55 4.21 -18.97
C ALA A 219 -0.21 4.42 -17.48
N ILE A 220 0.64 5.40 -17.15
CA ILE A 220 0.97 5.77 -15.76
C ILE A 220 -0.28 6.23 -15.01
N VAL A 221 -1.13 7.06 -15.62
CA VAL A 221 -2.38 7.52 -14.99
C VAL A 221 -3.34 6.36 -14.72
N LEU A 222 -3.48 5.42 -15.66
CA LEU A 222 -4.33 4.23 -15.47
C LEU A 222 -3.80 3.34 -14.34
N VAL A 223 -2.49 3.11 -14.27
CA VAL A 223 -1.86 2.36 -13.17
C VAL A 223 -2.09 3.07 -11.84
N LEU A 224 -1.88 4.39 -11.76
CA LEU A 224 -2.12 5.17 -10.54
C LEU A 224 -3.60 5.13 -10.12
N ALA A 225 -4.54 5.23 -11.06
CA ALA A 225 -5.96 5.12 -10.77
C ALA A 225 -6.34 3.72 -10.25
N GLY A 226 -5.75 2.67 -10.84
CA GLY A 226 -5.90 1.30 -10.36
C GLY A 226 -5.36 1.11 -8.93
N LEU A 227 -4.17 1.63 -8.65
CA LEU A 227 -3.56 1.60 -7.32
C LEU A 227 -4.40 2.37 -6.28
N LEU A 228 -4.93 3.54 -6.65
CA LEU A 228 -5.81 4.32 -5.78
C LEU A 228 -7.13 3.58 -5.48
N ARG A 229 -7.79 2.99 -6.49
CA ARG A 229 -9.00 2.18 -6.28
C ARG A 229 -8.70 0.97 -5.38
N ALA A 230 -7.60 0.26 -5.64
CA ALA A 230 -7.20 -0.87 -4.81
C ALA A 230 -6.94 -0.45 -3.36
N ARG A 231 -6.34 0.73 -3.14
CA ARG A 231 -6.10 1.27 -1.80
C ARG A 231 -7.38 1.67 -1.08
N VAL A 232 -8.32 2.34 -1.76
CA VAL A 232 -9.61 2.72 -1.19
C VAL A 232 -10.42 1.49 -0.80
N GLU A 233 -10.48 0.49 -1.68
CA GLU A 233 -11.17 -0.78 -1.41
C GLU A 233 -10.54 -1.53 -0.22
N ALA A 234 -9.21 -1.57 -0.16
CA ALA A 234 -8.50 -2.19 0.96
C ALA A 234 -8.80 -1.47 2.29
N ASN A 235 -8.78 -0.14 2.31
CA ASN A 235 -9.09 0.64 3.50
C ASN A 235 -10.54 0.43 3.95
N HIS A 236 -11.50 0.36 3.01
CA HIS A 236 -12.91 0.13 3.33
C HIS A 236 -13.12 -1.24 3.98
N ARG A 237 -12.46 -2.28 3.46
CA ARG A 237 -12.49 -3.63 4.05
C ARG A 237 -11.87 -3.66 5.45
N GLU A 238 -10.75 -2.98 5.62
CA GLU A 238 -10.07 -2.91 6.92
C GLU A 238 -10.93 -2.21 7.97
N GLN A 239 -11.63 -1.13 7.59
CA GLN A 239 -12.49 -0.39 8.51
C GLN A 239 -13.70 -1.22 8.95
N LEU A 240 -14.36 -1.91 8.02
CA LEU A 240 -15.49 -2.81 8.34
C LEU A 240 -15.04 -3.99 9.19
N ALA A 241 -13.87 -4.57 8.91
CA ALA A 241 -13.30 -5.63 9.74
C ALA A 241 -13.00 -5.14 11.18
N LYS A 242 -12.51 -3.92 11.34
CA LYS A 242 -12.28 -3.30 12.66
C LYS A 242 -13.58 -3.04 13.40
N GLU A 243 -14.60 -2.52 12.73
CA GLU A 243 -15.92 -2.26 13.34
C GLU A 243 -16.57 -3.55 13.82
N LEU A 244 -16.62 -4.58 12.97
CA LEU A 244 -17.19 -5.89 13.35
C LEU A 244 -16.36 -6.58 14.43
N GLY A 245 -15.03 -6.50 14.36
CA GLY A 245 -14.13 -7.01 15.40
C GLY A 245 -14.35 -6.32 16.75
N ALA A 246 -14.55 -4.99 16.74
CA ALA A 246 -14.85 -4.24 17.96
C ALA A 246 -16.20 -4.63 18.56
N ILE A 247 -17.22 -4.88 17.73
CA ILE A 247 -18.53 -5.38 18.19
C ILE A 247 -18.36 -6.76 18.83
N GLN A 248 -17.68 -7.70 18.16
CA GLN A 248 -17.44 -9.05 18.68
C GLN A 248 -16.68 -9.01 20.01
N GLU A 249 -15.61 -8.22 20.09
CA GLU A 249 -14.85 -8.08 21.33
C GLU A 249 -15.69 -7.43 22.43
N SER A 250 -16.57 -6.50 22.09
CA SER A 250 -17.49 -5.89 23.06
C SER A 250 -18.52 -6.89 23.60
N VAL A 251 -19.06 -7.77 22.74
CA VAL A 251 -20.01 -8.82 23.15
C VAL A 251 -19.32 -9.80 24.08
N ARG A 252 -18.13 -10.27 23.69
CA ARG A 252 -17.32 -11.18 24.50
C ARG A 252 -16.98 -10.57 25.86
N SER A 253 -16.43 -9.36 25.89
CA SER A 253 -16.02 -8.69 27.12
C SER A 253 -17.21 -8.42 28.05
N ARG A 254 -18.37 -8.02 27.51
CA ARG A 254 -19.58 -7.80 28.31
C ARG A 254 -20.13 -9.11 28.88
N MET A 255 -20.19 -10.18 28.10
CA MET A 255 -20.61 -11.50 28.60
C MET A 255 -19.67 -12.02 29.66
N GLN A 256 -18.36 -11.84 29.47
CA GLN A 256 -17.38 -12.22 30.47
C GLN A 256 -17.58 -11.46 31.79
N ILE A 257 -17.82 -10.14 31.74
CA ILE A 257 -18.14 -9.36 32.95
C ILE A 257 -19.43 -9.88 33.60
N ALA A 258 -20.45 -10.21 32.80
CA ALA A 258 -21.69 -10.78 33.32
C ALA A 258 -21.43 -12.13 34.01
N TYR A 259 -20.68 -13.05 33.41
CA TYR A 259 -20.31 -14.33 34.02
C TYR A 259 -19.53 -14.18 35.32
N LEU A 260 -18.64 -13.20 35.41
CA LEU A 260 -17.85 -12.92 36.62
C LEU A 260 -18.65 -12.16 37.69
N SER A 261 -19.79 -11.56 37.35
CA SER A 261 -20.62 -10.79 38.28
C SER A 261 -21.35 -11.73 39.26
N PRO A 262 -21.79 -11.24 40.44
CA PRO A 262 -22.63 -12.04 41.33
C PRO A 262 -23.82 -12.64 40.59
N LEU A 263 -24.27 -13.82 41.02
CA LEU A 263 -25.36 -14.56 40.39
C LEU A 263 -26.57 -13.66 40.10
N HIS A 264 -26.95 -13.57 38.83
CA HIS A 264 -28.09 -12.81 38.33
C HIS A 264 -28.60 -13.42 37.02
N ASP A 265 -29.84 -13.10 36.67
CA ASP A 265 -30.46 -13.46 35.40
C ASP A 265 -29.76 -12.74 34.24
N LEU A 266 -29.18 -13.50 33.32
CA LEU A 266 -28.43 -13.01 32.17
C LEU A 266 -29.30 -12.62 30.96
N ARG A 267 -30.62 -12.88 30.98
CA ARG A 267 -31.49 -12.57 29.84
C ARG A 267 -31.41 -11.10 29.39
N PRO A 268 -31.39 -10.10 30.28
CA PRO A 268 -31.27 -8.69 29.87
C PRO A 268 -30.00 -8.43 29.04
N GLU A 269 -28.86 -8.94 29.48
CA GLU A 269 -27.56 -8.83 28.83
C GLU A 269 -27.56 -9.59 27.50
N ARG A 270 -28.02 -10.85 27.50
CA ARG A 270 -28.08 -11.72 26.32
C ARG A 270 -28.98 -11.12 25.23
N ASP A 271 -30.16 -10.64 25.60
CA ASP A 271 -31.10 -9.99 24.69
C ASP A 271 -30.54 -8.68 24.12
N ALA A 272 -29.89 -7.87 24.96
CA ALA A 272 -29.26 -6.62 24.52
C ALA A 272 -28.12 -6.90 23.52
N LEU A 273 -27.30 -7.91 23.78
CA LEU A 273 -26.17 -8.29 22.93
C LEU A 273 -26.61 -9.00 21.65
N ALA A 274 -27.66 -9.83 21.71
CA ALA A 274 -28.25 -10.46 20.52
C ALA A 274 -28.78 -9.40 19.54
N ARG A 275 -29.50 -8.38 20.04
CA ARG A 275 -29.97 -7.25 19.22
C ARG A 275 -28.81 -6.44 18.60
N LEU A 276 -27.70 -6.26 19.33
CA LEU A 276 -26.51 -5.60 18.80
C LEU A 276 -25.87 -6.42 17.67
N GLY A 277 -25.79 -7.74 17.81
CA GLY A 277 -25.27 -8.64 16.78
C GLY A 277 -26.14 -8.66 15.51
N ASP A 278 -27.47 -8.71 15.67
CA ASP A 278 -28.40 -8.77 14.55
C ASP A 278 -28.54 -7.42 13.80
N SER A 279 -28.52 -6.29 14.52
CA SER A 279 -28.59 -4.95 13.90
C SER A 279 -27.34 -4.57 13.10
N ALA A 280 -26.15 -5.00 13.54
CA ALA A 280 -24.91 -4.85 12.78
C ALA A 280 -24.93 -5.60 11.44
N MET A 281 -25.70 -6.69 11.35
CA MET A 281 -25.87 -7.48 10.13
C MET A 281 -26.74 -6.77 9.09
N LEU A 282 -27.85 -6.15 9.52
CA LEU A 282 -28.85 -5.59 8.61
C LEU A 282 -28.40 -4.29 7.90
N HIS A 283 -27.52 -3.50 8.53
CA HIS A 283 -27.10 -2.20 7.98
C HIS A 283 -25.88 -2.26 7.04
N GLN A 284 -25.10 -3.35 7.03
CA GLN A 284 -23.81 -3.40 6.30
C GLN A 284 -23.71 -4.50 5.22
N VAL A 285 -24.72 -5.33 5.03
CA VAL A 285 -24.70 -6.35 3.97
C VAL A 285 -25.06 -5.70 2.62
N GLY A 286 -24.07 -5.05 2.02
CA GLY A 286 -24.05 -4.78 0.58
C GLY A 286 -23.80 -6.06 -0.24
N GLU A 287 -24.02 -6.01 -1.56
CA GLU A 287 -23.96 -7.16 -2.48
C GLU A 287 -22.61 -7.90 -2.54
N SER A 288 -21.53 -7.37 -1.95
CA SER A 288 -20.19 -7.93 -2.05
C SER A 288 -20.05 -9.24 -1.25
N ALA A 289 -19.40 -10.24 -1.86
CA ALA A 289 -19.16 -11.54 -1.22
C ALA A 289 -18.30 -11.42 0.06
N GLY A 290 -17.36 -10.48 0.12
CA GLY A 290 -16.49 -10.26 1.28
C GLY A 290 -17.26 -9.78 2.52
N LEU A 291 -18.25 -8.90 2.35
CA LEU A 291 -19.07 -8.40 3.45
C LEU A 291 -19.94 -9.50 4.07
N ARG A 292 -20.51 -10.38 3.24
CA ARG A 292 -21.28 -11.53 3.71
C ARG A 292 -20.44 -12.48 4.57
N THR A 293 -19.19 -12.72 4.19
CA THR A 293 -18.24 -13.55 4.95
C THR A 293 -17.96 -12.95 6.33
N LEU A 294 -17.62 -11.67 6.39
CA LEU A 294 -17.35 -10.98 7.65
C LEU A 294 -18.57 -10.93 8.58
N ALA A 295 -19.75 -10.66 8.02
CA ALA A 295 -21.00 -10.65 8.78
C ALA A 295 -21.33 -12.02 9.38
N ARG A 296 -21.18 -13.10 8.61
CA ARG A 296 -21.38 -14.48 9.10
C ARG A 296 -20.40 -14.84 10.22
N ARG A 297 -19.12 -14.48 10.06
CA ARG A 297 -18.10 -14.67 11.10
C ARG A 297 -18.49 -13.95 12.39
N SER A 298 -18.76 -12.65 12.31
CA SER A 298 -19.12 -11.83 13.46
C SER A 298 -20.37 -12.36 14.18
N SER A 299 -21.39 -12.75 13.41
CA SER A 299 -22.65 -13.28 13.92
C SER A 299 -22.49 -14.64 14.60
N GLY A 300 -21.65 -15.52 14.04
CA GLY A 300 -21.32 -16.82 14.63
C GLY A 300 -20.52 -16.68 15.93
N LEU A 301 -19.49 -15.85 15.94
CA LEU A 301 -18.68 -15.61 17.15
C LEU A 301 -19.49 -14.91 18.25
N SER A 302 -20.45 -14.05 17.89
CA SER A 302 -21.38 -13.46 18.86
C SER A 302 -22.32 -14.52 19.45
N ALA A 303 -22.85 -15.43 18.62
CA ALA A 303 -23.66 -16.56 19.11
C ALA A 303 -22.85 -17.48 20.05
N LEU A 304 -21.56 -17.69 19.77
CA LEU A 304 -20.67 -18.45 20.64
C LEU A 304 -20.45 -17.75 21.98
N ALA A 305 -20.22 -16.43 22.00
CA ALA A 305 -20.09 -15.68 23.24
C ALA A 305 -21.37 -15.72 24.09
N LEU A 306 -22.53 -15.86 23.45
CA LEU A 306 -23.83 -16.06 24.08
C LEU A 306 -24.11 -17.54 24.41
N GLY A 307 -23.20 -18.48 24.16
CA GLY A 307 -23.41 -19.90 24.44
C GLY A 307 -24.56 -20.52 23.63
N ASN A 308 -24.90 -19.98 22.45
CA ASN A 308 -25.92 -20.55 21.58
C ASN A 308 -25.28 -21.43 20.49
N ASP A 309 -24.88 -22.64 20.89
CA ASP A 309 -24.10 -23.54 20.03
C ASP A 309 -24.86 -23.96 18.76
N GLU A 310 -26.19 -24.08 18.81
CA GLU A 310 -26.99 -24.38 17.60
C GLU A 310 -26.91 -23.25 16.58
N GLN A 311 -27.01 -21.99 17.02
CA GLN A 311 -26.84 -20.83 16.14
C GLN A 311 -25.41 -20.72 15.62
N VAL A 312 -24.40 -21.08 16.41
CA VAL A 312 -23.00 -21.15 15.94
C VAL A 312 -22.89 -22.13 14.77
N VAL A 313 -23.40 -23.35 14.94
CA VAL A 313 -23.40 -24.36 13.87
C VAL A 313 -24.15 -23.87 12.64
N GLN A 314 -25.34 -23.30 12.81
CA GLN A 314 -26.15 -22.78 11.71
C GLN A 314 -25.46 -21.64 10.94
N ARG A 315 -24.83 -20.70 11.66
CA ARG A 315 -24.26 -19.47 11.09
C ARG A 315 -22.86 -19.67 10.51
N MET A 316 -22.05 -20.56 11.12
CA MET A 316 -20.64 -20.76 10.73
C MET A 316 -20.42 -21.93 9.78
N THR A 317 -21.32 -22.92 9.71
CA THR A 317 -21.18 -24.02 8.73
C THR A 317 -21.07 -23.52 7.27
N PRO A 318 -21.90 -22.57 6.80
CA PRO A 318 -21.77 -22.02 5.45
C PRO A 318 -20.46 -21.25 5.22
N LEU A 319 -19.86 -20.68 6.27
CA LEU A 319 -18.59 -19.96 6.21
C LEU A 319 -17.41 -20.92 5.99
N VAL A 320 -17.44 -22.07 6.66
CA VAL A 320 -16.45 -23.14 6.43
C VAL A 320 -16.60 -23.75 5.04
N ALA A 321 -17.84 -24.03 4.63
CA ALA A 321 -18.14 -24.60 3.31
C ALA A 321 -17.68 -23.71 2.15
N SER A 322 -17.66 -22.38 2.32
CA SER A 322 -17.18 -21.45 1.29
C SER A 322 -15.64 -21.34 1.23
N GLY A 323 -14.90 -22.06 2.08
CA GLY A 323 -13.44 -22.00 2.16
C GLY A 323 -12.90 -20.69 2.76
N ALA A 324 -13.77 -19.84 3.30
CA ALA A 324 -13.40 -18.52 3.82
C ALA A 324 -13.07 -18.53 5.32
N ALA A 325 -13.37 -19.64 6.01
CA ALA A 325 -13.07 -19.81 7.43
C ALA A 325 -11.57 -20.00 7.68
N ASP A 326 -11.05 -19.33 8.71
CA ASP A 326 -9.68 -19.53 9.20
C ASP A 326 -9.62 -20.56 10.35
N ALA A 327 -8.44 -20.71 10.97
CA ALA A 327 -8.22 -21.64 12.06
C ALA A 327 -9.09 -21.33 13.30
N VAL A 328 -9.32 -20.05 13.59
CA VAL A 328 -10.12 -19.62 14.75
C VAL A 328 -11.59 -19.93 14.50
N ASP A 329 -12.10 -19.65 13.30
CA ASP A 329 -13.47 -19.98 12.92
C ASP A 329 -13.76 -21.48 13.03
N ARG A 330 -12.82 -22.32 12.58
CA ARG A 330 -12.95 -23.78 12.63
C ARG A 330 -12.92 -24.29 14.06
N ALA A 331 -12.03 -23.76 14.90
CA ALA A 331 -11.96 -24.11 16.32
C ALA A 331 -13.26 -23.71 17.06
N ALA A 332 -13.79 -22.51 16.78
CA ALA A 332 -15.06 -22.03 17.34
C ALA A 332 -16.24 -22.94 16.95
N LEU A 333 -16.36 -23.28 15.66
CA LEU A 333 -17.40 -24.20 15.19
C LEU A 333 -17.23 -25.61 15.77
N ALA A 334 -15.99 -26.10 15.89
CA ALA A 334 -15.70 -27.40 16.50
C ALA A 334 -16.10 -27.43 17.98
N ALA A 335 -15.81 -26.38 18.74
CA ALA A 335 -16.23 -26.26 20.14
C ALA A 335 -17.75 -26.37 20.29
N ALA A 336 -18.52 -25.64 19.47
CA ALA A 336 -19.98 -25.73 19.47
C ALA A 336 -20.49 -27.14 19.16
N HIS A 337 -19.88 -27.83 18.18
CA HIS A 337 -20.21 -29.23 17.91
C HIS A 337 -19.88 -30.14 19.11
N LEU A 338 -18.74 -29.95 19.78
CA LEU A 338 -18.36 -30.75 20.94
C LEU A 338 -19.32 -30.54 22.13
N HIS A 339 -19.77 -29.32 22.37
CA HIS A 339 -20.79 -29.02 23.39
C HIS A 339 -22.13 -29.69 23.08
N LEU A 340 -22.59 -29.60 21.83
CA LEU A 340 -23.83 -30.25 21.38
C LEU A 340 -23.73 -31.78 21.44
N TYR A 341 -22.55 -32.35 21.17
CA TYR A 341 -22.30 -33.78 21.35
C TYR A 341 -22.36 -34.17 22.83
N GLY A 342 -21.68 -33.42 23.72
CA GLY A 342 -21.64 -33.67 25.15
C GLY A 342 -23.02 -33.61 25.81
N SER A 343 -23.78 -32.55 25.53
CA SER A 343 -25.17 -32.40 26.01
C SER A 343 -26.08 -33.52 25.51
N SER A 344 -25.97 -33.90 24.24
CA SER A 344 -26.72 -35.04 23.70
C SER A 344 -26.35 -36.36 24.37
N ALA A 345 -25.06 -36.62 24.58
CA ALA A 345 -24.60 -37.83 25.23
C ALA A 345 -25.09 -37.94 26.69
N ALA A 346 -25.15 -36.82 27.42
CA ALA A 346 -25.68 -36.77 28.79
C ALA A 346 -27.16 -37.19 28.85
N ARG A 347 -27.99 -36.71 27.92
CA ARG A 347 -29.41 -37.09 27.82
C ARG A 347 -29.65 -38.58 27.58
N PHE A 348 -28.69 -39.28 27.01
CA PHE A 348 -28.85 -40.68 26.64
C PHE A 348 -28.42 -41.65 27.74
N ILE A 349 -27.87 -41.17 28.87
CA ILE A 349 -27.32 -42.02 29.92
C ILE A 349 -28.34 -43.04 30.44
N ASP A 350 -29.58 -42.58 30.64
CA ASP A 350 -30.66 -43.36 31.26
C ASP A 350 -31.49 -44.16 30.21
N LEU A 351 -31.15 -44.08 28.92
CA LEU A 351 -31.78 -44.88 27.87
C LEU A 351 -31.33 -46.36 27.93
N PRO A 352 -32.20 -47.31 27.53
CA PRO A 352 -31.81 -48.71 27.35
C PRO A 352 -30.61 -48.85 26.41
N THR A 353 -29.69 -49.78 26.70
CA THR A 353 -28.39 -49.91 26.01
C THR A 353 -28.51 -49.85 24.48
N ALA A 354 -29.44 -50.58 23.88
CA ALA A 354 -29.59 -50.62 22.41
C ALA A 354 -30.05 -49.27 21.82
N GLU A 355 -30.97 -48.58 22.49
CA GLU A 355 -31.45 -47.25 22.08
C GLU A 355 -30.39 -46.18 22.31
N ARG A 356 -29.70 -46.25 23.45
CA ARG A 356 -28.57 -45.37 23.78
C ARG A 356 -27.45 -45.47 22.75
N ASP A 357 -27.06 -46.68 22.37
CA ASP A 357 -25.97 -46.89 21.41
C ASP A 357 -26.33 -46.32 20.03
N LEU A 358 -27.58 -46.48 19.60
CA LEU A 358 -28.10 -45.88 18.36
C LEU A 358 -28.13 -44.35 18.44
N ALA A 359 -28.62 -43.78 19.54
CA ALA A 359 -28.69 -42.34 19.76
C ALA A 359 -27.28 -41.71 19.82
N LEU A 360 -26.34 -42.35 20.51
CA LEU A 360 -24.94 -41.95 20.55
C LEU A 360 -24.29 -42.04 19.17
N ALA A 361 -24.54 -43.09 18.39
CA ALA A 361 -24.03 -43.21 17.03
C ALA A 361 -24.53 -42.07 16.12
N ALA A 362 -25.81 -41.72 16.23
CA ALA A 362 -26.40 -40.59 15.50
C ALA A 362 -25.77 -39.25 15.95
N ALA A 363 -25.61 -39.02 17.25
CA ALA A 363 -24.97 -37.82 17.78
C ALA A 363 -23.49 -37.70 17.37
N ARG A 364 -22.75 -38.82 17.35
CA ARG A 364 -21.37 -38.87 16.86
C ARG A 364 -21.27 -38.43 15.40
N SER A 365 -22.12 -38.99 14.55
CA SER A 365 -22.17 -38.63 13.13
C SER A 365 -22.54 -37.15 12.92
N ARG A 366 -23.50 -36.64 13.71
CA ARG A 366 -24.00 -35.26 13.58
C ARG A 366 -23.04 -34.20 14.14
N HIS A 367 -22.28 -34.51 15.17
CA HIS A 367 -21.50 -33.51 15.91
C HIS A 367 -20.02 -33.86 16.10
N LEU A 368 -19.71 -35.07 16.58
CA LEU A 368 -18.32 -35.44 16.90
C LEU A 368 -17.43 -35.53 15.65
N GLU A 369 -17.92 -36.17 14.58
CA GLU A 369 -17.15 -36.32 13.34
C GLU A 369 -16.91 -34.98 12.61
N PRO A 370 -17.90 -34.07 12.49
CA PRO A 370 -17.66 -32.71 12.05
C PRO A 370 -16.62 -31.97 12.89
N ALA A 371 -16.69 -32.06 14.24
CA ALA A 371 -15.70 -31.43 15.12
C ALA A 371 -14.28 -31.98 14.86
N ARG A 372 -14.14 -33.30 14.73
CA ARG A 372 -12.86 -33.96 14.40
C ARG A 372 -12.29 -33.44 13.09
N ALA A 373 -13.10 -33.37 12.04
CA ALA A 373 -12.69 -32.89 10.73
C ALA A 373 -12.25 -31.41 10.76
N LEU A 374 -13.00 -30.58 11.50
CA LEU A 374 -12.69 -29.16 11.67
C LEU A 374 -11.34 -28.97 12.38
N LEU A 375 -11.11 -29.68 13.50
CA LEU A 375 -9.87 -29.57 14.27
C LEU A 375 -8.65 -30.15 13.53
N ALA A 376 -8.82 -31.22 12.76
CA ALA A 376 -7.76 -31.71 11.88
C ALA A 376 -7.31 -30.64 10.86
N ALA A 377 -8.22 -29.77 10.43
CA ALA A 377 -7.94 -28.67 9.51
C ALA A 377 -7.41 -27.39 10.18
N VAL A 378 -7.35 -27.31 11.52
CA VAL A 378 -6.76 -26.18 12.27
C VAL A 378 -5.23 -26.24 12.26
N GLY A 379 -4.64 -27.43 12.07
CA GLY A 379 -3.19 -27.61 11.95
C GLY A 379 -2.49 -27.74 13.31
N SER A 380 -1.40 -27.00 13.53
CA SER A 380 -0.54 -27.13 14.73
C SER A 380 -1.02 -26.30 15.93
N VAL A 381 -2.03 -25.46 15.76
CA VAL A 381 -2.57 -24.65 16.86
C VAL A 381 -3.44 -25.53 17.74
N VAL A 382 -2.95 -25.82 18.94
CA VAL A 382 -3.65 -26.62 19.95
C VAL A 382 -4.39 -25.69 20.91
N GLY A 383 -5.67 -25.93 21.11
CA GLY A 383 -6.51 -25.22 22.07
C GLY A 383 -7.38 -26.15 22.95
N PRO A 384 -8.22 -25.59 23.83
CA PRO A 384 -9.11 -26.34 24.72
C PRO A 384 -10.02 -27.34 24.01
N GLU A 385 -10.52 -26.99 22.83
CA GLU A 385 -11.38 -27.83 21.99
C GLU A 385 -10.69 -29.14 21.56
N HIS A 386 -9.37 -29.14 21.43
CA HIS A 386 -8.62 -30.37 21.17
C HIS A 386 -8.59 -31.31 22.38
N VAL A 387 -8.54 -30.76 23.60
CA VAL A 387 -8.66 -31.57 24.82
C VAL A 387 -10.06 -32.15 24.92
N GLN A 388 -11.09 -31.34 24.66
CA GLN A 388 -12.48 -31.77 24.72
C GLN A 388 -12.82 -32.82 23.65
N LEU A 389 -12.22 -32.74 22.45
CA LEU A 389 -12.30 -33.81 21.45
C LEU A 389 -11.68 -35.11 21.97
N LEU A 390 -10.49 -35.05 22.57
CA LEU A 390 -9.84 -36.24 23.14
C LEU A 390 -10.66 -36.86 24.28
N LEU A 391 -11.29 -36.04 25.12
CA LEU A 391 -12.21 -36.52 26.15
C LEU A 391 -13.45 -37.19 25.53
N SER A 392 -14.02 -36.58 24.50
CA SER A 392 -15.17 -37.13 23.76
C SER A 392 -14.86 -38.46 23.05
N ASP A 393 -13.59 -38.68 22.69
CA ASP A 393 -13.05 -39.93 22.14
C ASP A 393 -12.67 -40.97 23.21
N GLY A 394 -12.80 -40.64 24.50
CA GLY A 394 -12.35 -41.50 25.60
C GLY A 394 -10.82 -41.60 25.74
N ARG A 395 -10.05 -40.71 25.11
CA ARG A 395 -8.57 -40.70 25.15
C ARG A 395 -8.04 -39.87 26.33
N ILE A 396 -8.40 -40.29 27.55
CA ILE A 396 -8.17 -39.57 28.80
C ILE A 396 -6.68 -39.23 29.02
N ASP A 397 -5.78 -40.19 28.87
CA ASP A 397 -4.32 -39.95 29.03
C ASP A 397 -3.77 -38.92 28.05
N ALA A 398 -4.29 -38.92 26.82
CA ALA A 398 -3.89 -37.95 25.81
C ALA A 398 -4.43 -36.56 26.14
N ALA A 399 -5.68 -36.48 26.59
CA ALA A 399 -6.31 -35.24 27.04
C ALA A 399 -5.54 -34.62 28.23
N GLN A 400 -5.16 -35.43 29.23
CA GLN A 400 -4.38 -34.99 30.38
C GLN A 400 -3.01 -34.41 29.97
N ARG A 401 -2.27 -35.12 29.11
CA ARG A 401 -0.98 -34.64 28.59
C ARG A 401 -1.11 -33.35 27.78
N LEU A 402 -2.21 -33.21 27.05
CA LEU A 402 -2.47 -32.01 26.24
C LEU A 402 -2.84 -30.82 27.11
N LEU A 403 -3.73 -31.02 28.08
CA LEU A 403 -4.13 -30.01 29.06
C LEU A 403 -2.93 -29.43 29.81
N ALA A 404 -1.98 -30.29 30.22
CA ALA A 404 -0.76 -29.85 30.89
C ALA A 404 0.17 -28.98 30.02
N LYS A 405 0.02 -29.03 28.69
CA LYS A 405 0.82 -28.26 27.72
C LYS A 405 0.14 -26.97 27.28
N LEU A 406 -1.13 -26.76 27.61
CA LEU A 406 -1.83 -25.55 27.21
C LEU A 406 -1.20 -24.31 27.88
N PRO A 407 -1.00 -23.18 27.16
CA PRO A 407 -0.41 -21.98 27.72
C PRO A 407 -1.28 -21.40 28.84
N ARG A 408 -0.68 -21.12 30.01
CA ARG A 408 -1.37 -20.49 31.16
C ARG A 408 -2.00 -19.13 30.81
N GLN A 409 -1.52 -18.43 29.79
CA GLN A 409 -2.06 -17.16 29.30
C GLN A 409 -3.31 -17.31 28.41
N GLN A 410 -3.41 -18.40 27.63
CA GLN A 410 -4.65 -18.78 26.92
C GLN A 410 -5.71 -19.36 27.88
N SER A 411 -5.27 -19.74 29.09
CA SER A 411 -6.08 -20.33 30.15
C SER A 411 -6.75 -19.32 31.08
N ALA A 412 -6.66 -18.02 30.79
CA ALA A 412 -7.19 -16.97 31.66
C ALA A 412 -8.72 -17.06 31.77
N GLU A 413 -9.24 -16.72 32.95
CA GLU A 413 -10.65 -16.60 33.38
C GLU A 413 -11.16 -17.72 34.29
N TYR A 414 -11.33 -18.96 33.85
CA TYR A 414 -11.70 -20.13 34.68
C TYR A 414 -11.79 -21.41 33.85
N SER A 415 -11.77 -21.28 32.52
CA SER A 415 -11.97 -22.35 31.54
C SER A 415 -10.95 -23.49 31.66
N ALA A 416 -9.70 -23.24 32.06
CA ALA A 416 -8.75 -24.33 32.30
C ALA A 416 -9.10 -25.15 33.56
N THR A 417 -9.66 -24.51 34.58
CA THR A 417 -10.17 -25.19 35.78
C THR A 417 -11.41 -26.02 35.44
N LEU A 418 -12.30 -25.47 34.61
CA LEU A 418 -13.46 -26.18 34.06
C LEU A 418 -13.02 -27.44 33.30
N LEU A 419 -12.08 -27.30 32.36
CA LEU A 419 -11.56 -28.42 31.57
C LEU A 419 -10.82 -29.48 32.42
N ALA A 420 -10.15 -29.07 33.49
CA ALA A 420 -9.57 -30.00 34.46
C ALA A 420 -10.65 -30.78 35.25
N GLY A 421 -11.80 -30.15 35.52
CA GLY A 421 -12.97 -30.82 36.08
C GLY A 421 -13.58 -31.82 35.10
N GLU A 422 -13.69 -31.47 33.83
CA GLU A 422 -14.18 -32.38 32.77
C GLU A 422 -13.29 -33.60 32.60
N LEU A 423 -11.96 -33.42 32.63
CA LEU A 423 -11.01 -34.53 32.64
C LEU A 423 -11.24 -35.45 33.86
N ALA A 424 -11.43 -34.88 35.05
CA ALA A 424 -11.71 -35.67 36.25
C ALA A 424 -13.07 -36.39 36.19
N MET A 425 -14.08 -35.82 35.53
CA MET A 425 -15.35 -36.51 35.24
C MET A 425 -15.14 -37.70 34.33
N ALA A 426 -14.35 -37.54 33.26
CA ALA A 426 -14.05 -38.62 32.34
C ALA A 426 -13.27 -39.76 33.03
N GLU A 427 -12.27 -39.42 33.84
CA GLU A 427 -11.54 -40.39 34.68
C GLU A 427 -12.47 -41.12 35.66
N ALA A 428 -13.44 -40.42 36.24
CA ALA A 428 -14.40 -41.03 37.15
C ALA A 428 -15.31 -42.03 36.44
N ALA A 429 -15.81 -41.68 35.26
CA ALA A 429 -16.63 -42.56 34.43
C ALA A 429 -15.83 -43.80 33.97
N ASP A 430 -14.57 -43.63 33.61
CA ASP A 430 -13.67 -44.73 33.25
C ASP A 430 -13.45 -45.70 34.41
N HIS A 431 -13.09 -45.19 35.60
CA HIS A 431 -12.96 -46.02 36.81
C HIS A 431 -14.27 -46.74 37.16
N ALA A 432 -15.42 -46.06 37.03
CA ALA A 432 -16.73 -46.64 37.31
C ALA A 432 -17.03 -47.81 36.35
N SER A 433 -16.75 -47.64 35.05
CA SER A 433 -16.94 -48.68 34.03
C SER A 433 -16.09 -49.93 34.29
N HIS A 434 -14.90 -49.76 34.89
CA HIS A 434 -14.01 -50.86 35.29
C HIS A 434 -14.32 -51.42 36.69
N GLY A 435 -15.42 -50.99 37.33
CA GLY A 435 -15.84 -51.44 38.65
C GLY A 435 -14.96 -50.90 39.80
N GLN A 436 -14.07 -49.94 39.54
CA GLN A 436 -13.16 -49.35 40.52
C GLN A 436 -13.85 -48.23 41.33
N ARG A 437 -14.87 -48.60 42.11
CA ARG A 437 -15.78 -47.66 42.79
C ARG A 437 -15.10 -46.60 43.65
N GLU A 438 -14.05 -46.96 44.40
CA GLU A 438 -13.36 -46.01 45.27
C GLU A 438 -12.58 -44.95 44.48
N LEU A 439 -11.93 -45.37 43.39
CA LEU A 439 -11.21 -44.46 42.49
C LEU A 439 -12.20 -43.59 41.70
N ALA A 440 -13.33 -44.15 41.27
CA ALA A 440 -14.41 -43.38 40.65
C ALA A 440 -14.93 -42.30 41.60
N GLN A 441 -15.23 -42.66 42.86
CA GLN A 441 -15.69 -41.72 43.87
C GLN A 441 -14.67 -40.62 44.18
N ALA A 442 -13.38 -40.95 44.25
CA ALA A 442 -12.32 -39.97 44.43
C ALA A 442 -12.22 -39.00 43.23
N SER A 443 -12.33 -39.51 42.00
CA SER A 443 -12.33 -38.70 40.79
C SER A 443 -13.55 -37.78 40.70
N TYR A 444 -14.76 -38.25 41.03
CA TYR A 444 -15.95 -37.39 41.08
C TYR A 444 -15.82 -36.25 42.09
N ARG A 445 -15.28 -36.51 43.29
CA ARG A 445 -15.03 -35.44 44.28
C ARG A 445 -14.01 -34.42 43.77
N ARG A 446 -12.97 -34.89 43.08
CA ARG A 446 -11.98 -33.99 42.46
C ARG A 446 -12.60 -33.17 41.33
N ALA A 447 -13.47 -33.76 40.52
CA ALA A 447 -14.22 -33.03 39.48
C ALA A 447 -15.10 -31.94 40.10
N LEU A 448 -15.89 -32.29 41.11
CA LEU A 448 -16.74 -31.34 41.84
C LEU A 448 -15.91 -30.17 42.39
N ALA A 449 -14.80 -30.45 43.09
CA ALA A 449 -13.94 -29.41 43.64
C ALA A 449 -13.34 -28.48 42.56
N ARG A 450 -13.06 -29.00 41.36
CA ARG A 450 -12.59 -28.17 40.22
C ARG A 450 -13.71 -27.30 39.67
N PHE A 451 -14.91 -27.85 39.50
CA PHE A 451 -16.05 -27.05 39.03
C PHE A 451 -16.45 -25.99 40.06
N GLU A 452 -16.45 -26.30 41.35
CA GLU A 452 -16.67 -25.31 42.42
C GLU A 452 -15.64 -24.19 42.37
N GLN A 453 -14.36 -24.52 42.16
CA GLN A 453 -13.31 -23.52 41.99
C GLN A 453 -13.56 -22.62 40.77
N ALA A 454 -14.07 -23.18 39.66
CA ALA A 454 -14.47 -22.40 38.49
C ALA A 454 -15.70 -21.51 38.80
N ALA A 455 -16.70 -22.05 39.49
CA ALA A 455 -17.95 -21.36 39.85
C ALA A 455 -17.74 -20.17 40.80
N VAL A 456 -16.73 -20.24 41.68
CA VAL A 456 -16.33 -19.09 42.53
C VAL A 456 -15.92 -17.88 41.68
N THR A 457 -15.35 -18.14 40.50
CA THR A 457 -14.90 -17.10 39.57
C THR A 457 -16.02 -16.71 38.60
N ALA A 458 -16.64 -17.70 37.96
CA ALA A 458 -17.72 -17.55 36.98
C ALA A 458 -19.09 -17.78 37.62
N ARG A 459 -19.47 -16.88 38.54
CA ARG A 459 -20.65 -17.06 39.40
C ARG A 459 -21.99 -17.02 38.69
N SER A 460 -22.03 -16.44 37.49
CA SER A 460 -23.25 -16.36 36.67
C SER A 460 -23.13 -17.14 35.36
N ASP A 461 -22.07 -17.92 35.15
CA ASP A 461 -21.96 -18.76 33.95
C ASP A 461 -22.82 -20.03 34.13
N PRO A 462 -23.95 -20.18 33.42
CA PRO A 462 -24.84 -21.32 33.58
C PRO A 462 -24.13 -22.64 33.27
N HIS A 463 -23.23 -22.67 32.28
CA HIS A 463 -22.50 -23.88 31.92
C HIS A 463 -21.61 -24.34 33.08
N VAL A 464 -20.91 -23.43 33.75
CA VAL A 464 -20.07 -23.79 34.92
C VAL A 464 -20.94 -24.32 36.07
N LEU A 465 -22.08 -23.68 36.33
CA LEU A 465 -23.02 -24.06 37.39
C LEU A 465 -23.66 -25.44 37.11
N ASP A 466 -24.02 -25.71 35.86
CA ASP A 466 -24.52 -27.02 35.43
C ASP A 466 -23.48 -28.11 35.63
N ARG A 467 -22.20 -27.88 35.30
CA ARG A 467 -21.12 -28.86 35.53
C ARG A 467 -20.88 -29.15 37.02
N VAL A 468 -21.09 -28.17 37.90
CA VAL A 468 -21.08 -28.40 39.36
C VAL A 468 -22.22 -29.33 39.76
N CYS A 469 -23.44 -29.07 39.27
CA CYS A 469 -24.59 -29.91 39.57
C CYS A 469 -24.41 -31.35 39.04
N ASP A 470 -23.99 -31.51 37.78
CA ASP A 470 -23.70 -32.81 37.17
C ASP A 470 -22.72 -33.63 38.02
N ALA A 471 -21.63 -33.00 38.47
CA ALA A 471 -20.63 -33.67 39.30
C ALA A 471 -21.18 -34.06 40.68
N ALA A 472 -22.02 -33.22 41.29
CA ALA A 472 -22.69 -33.53 42.55
C ALA A 472 -23.68 -34.70 42.39
N VAL A 473 -24.45 -34.71 41.30
CA VAL A 473 -25.37 -35.80 40.94
C VAL A 473 -24.62 -37.11 40.71
N ALA A 474 -23.54 -37.08 39.93
CA ALA A 474 -22.72 -38.27 39.68
C ALA A 474 -22.09 -38.81 40.99
N ALA A 475 -21.59 -37.92 41.85
CA ALA A 475 -21.08 -38.30 43.17
C ALA A 475 -22.17 -38.88 44.10
N LEU A 476 -23.42 -38.40 44.00
CA LEU A 476 -24.56 -38.93 44.73
C LEU A 476 -24.92 -40.35 44.24
N ARG A 477 -25.00 -40.55 42.92
CA ARG A 477 -25.30 -41.85 42.30
C ARG A 477 -24.32 -42.93 42.77
N GLU A 478 -23.03 -42.61 42.88
CA GLU A 478 -22.03 -43.57 43.37
C GLU A 478 -22.13 -43.83 44.90
N ARG A 479 -22.60 -42.84 45.68
CA ARG A 479 -22.84 -42.97 47.14
C ARG A 479 -24.03 -43.85 47.51
N ILE A 480 -24.99 -44.07 46.59
CA ILE A 480 -26.15 -44.98 46.78
C ILE A 480 -25.70 -46.37 47.26
N SER A 481 -24.49 -46.79 46.89
CA SER A 481 -23.89 -48.05 47.33
C SER A 481 -23.51 -48.12 48.82
N LYS A 482 -23.37 -46.99 49.54
CA LYS A 482 -22.77 -46.91 50.90
C LYS A 482 -23.72 -46.39 52.01
N ALA A 483 -25.04 -46.47 51.85
CA ALA A 483 -26.04 -46.14 52.88
C ALA A 483 -25.97 -44.71 53.46
N ALA A 484 -25.46 -43.73 52.71
CA ALA A 484 -25.45 -42.33 53.12
C ALA A 484 -26.87 -41.71 53.05
N PRO A 485 -27.20 -40.70 53.89
CA PRO A 485 -28.47 -40.01 53.79
C PRO A 485 -28.61 -39.27 52.45
N ALA A 486 -29.73 -39.51 51.76
CA ALA A 486 -30.13 -38.77 50.56
C ALA A 486 -30.44 -37.30 50.92
N PRO A 487 -30.02 -36.32 50.10
CA PRO A 487 -30.42 -34.94 50.29
C PRO A 487 -31.92 -34.78 49.98
N ALA A 488 -32.60 -33.89 50.70
CA ALA A 488 -34.05 -33.70 50.57
C ALA A 488 -34.49 -32.93 49.31
N SER A 489 -33.54 -32.28 48.62
CA SER A 489 -33.78 -31.52 47.39
C SER A 489 -32.46 -31.28 46.63
N PRO A 490 -32.50 -30.89 45.34
CA PRO A 490 -31.31 -30.48 44.61
C PRO A 490 -30.57 -29.32 45.26
N LEU A 491 -31.29 -28.39 45.92
CA LEU A 491 -30.66 -27.30 46.69
C LEU A 491 -29.82 -27.84 47.86
N ALA A 492 -30.32 -28.89 48.52
CA ALA A 492 -29.59 -29.58 49.59
C ALA A 492 -28.47 -30.50 49.06
N LEU A 493 -28.53 -30.88 47.78
CA LEU A 493 -27.45 -31.60 47.09
C LEU A 493 -26.31 -30.62 46.77
N HIS A 494 -26.61 -29.54 46.05
CA HIS A 494 -25.69 -28.43 45.77
C HIS A 494 -26.46 -27.18 45.27
N PRO A 495 -26.19 -25.96 45.78
CA PRO A 495 -26.88 -24.73 45.34
C PRO A 495 -26.82 -24.47 43.83
N ALA A 496 -25.68 -24.78 43.21
CA ALA A 496 -25.46 -24.61 41.78
C ALA A 496 -26.54 -25.26 40.87
N CYS A 497 -27.21 -26.33 41.33
CA CYS A 497 -28.31 -26.96 40.61
C CYS A 497 -29.50 -26.01 40.36
N PHE A 498 -29.71 -25.03 41.23
CA PHE A 498 -30.71 -23.97 41.03
C PHE A 498 -30.08 -22.70 40.48
N ASP A 499 -28.83 -22.39 40.88
CA ASP A 499 -28.15 -21.17 40.44
C ASP A 499 -28.03 -21.11 38.90
N ALA A 500 -27.85 -22.25 38.21
CA ALA A 500 -27.82 -22.29 36.75
C ALA A 500 -29.12 -21.77 36.12
N ILE A 501 -30.28 -22.16 36.67
CA ILE A 501 -31.60 -21.67 36.24
C ILE A 501 -31.78 -20.20 36.60
N VAL A 502 -31.26 -19.75 37.74
CA VAL A 502 -31.27 -18.31 38.08
C VAL A 502 -30.45 -17.52 37.07
N ALA A 503 -29.28 -18.03 36.66
CA ALA A 503 -28.39 -17.40 35.70
C ALA A 503 -29.00 -17.36 34.28
N ASN A 504 -29.64 -18.44 33.84
CA ASN A 504 -30.27 -18.52 32.53
C ASN A 504 -31.60 -19.29 32.58
N PRO A 505 -32.72 -18.61 32.90
CA PRO A 505 -34.01 -19.28 33.13
C PRO A 505 -34.59 -20.01 31.91
N ASP A 506 -34.17 -19.63 30.71
CA ASP A 506 -34.67 -20.19 29.45
C ASP A 506 -33.73 -21.28 28.89
N ASP A 507 -32.68 -21.66 29.63
CA ASP A 507 -31.71 -22.67 29.18
C ASP A 507 -32.28 -24.08 29.31
N PRO A 508 -32.53 -24.79 28.19
CA PRO A 508 -33.04 -26.16 28.28
C PRO A 508 -32.05 -27.09 28.99
N ILE A 509 -30.74 -26.83 28.89
CA ILE A 509 -29.71 -27.69 29.49
C ILE A 509 -29.80 -27.60 31.02
N SER A 510 -29.91 -26.40 31.58
CA SER A 510 -29.99 -26.22 33.04
C SER A 510 -31.27 -26.84 33.63
N HIS A 511 -32.38 -26.82 32.89
CA HIS A 511 -33.61 -27.54 33.29
C HIS A 511 -33.43 -29.05 33.25
N GLU A 512 -32.78 -29.59 32.22
CA GLU A 512 -32.45 -31.02 32.12
C GLU A 512 -31.53 -31.46 33.27
N THR A 513 -30.49 -30.69 33.57
CA THR A 513 -29.57 -30.96 34.70
C THR A 513 -30.29 -30.94 36.05
N LEU A 514 -31.20 -29.98 36.28
CA LEU A 514 -32.02 -29.96 37.49
C LEU A 514 -32.95 -31.18 37.57
N ALA A 515 -33.56 -31.59 36.46
CA ALA A 515 -34.42 -32.77 36.41
C ALA A 515 -33.63 -34.05 36.75
N ALA A 516 -32.43 -34.21 36.19
CA ALA A 516 -31.53 -35.32 36.49
C ALA A 516 -31.13 -35.36 37.98
N ALA A 517 -30.99 -34.19 38.62
CA ALA A 517 -30.73 -34.10 40.05
C ALA A 517 -31.92 -34.59 40.88
N TRP A 518 -33.15 -34.21 40.53
CA TRP A 518 -34.36 -34.71 41.18
C TRP A 518 -34.49 -36.23 41.04
N GLU A 519 -34.28 -36.76 39.85
CA GLU A 519 -34.35 -38.20 39.57
C GLU A 519 -33.31 -38.99 40.37
N ALA A 520 -32.07 -38.50 40.45
CA ALA A 520 -31.02 -39.12 41.25
C ALA A 520 -31.36 -39.15 42.75
N ILE A 521 -32.02 -38.10 43.25
CA ILE A 521 -32.48 -38.04 44.65
C ILE A 521 -33.64 -39.03 44.89
N ALA A 522 -34.63 -39.07 43.99
CA ALA A 522 -35.76 -39.99 44.08
C ALA A 522 -35.30 -41.45 44.08
N THR A 523 -34.45 -41.82 43.12
CA THR A 523 -33.84 -43.16 43.04
C THR A 523 -33.08 -43.54 44.32
N ASN A 524 -32.38 -42.58 44.95
CA ASN A 524 -31.71 -42.82 46.22
C ASN A 524 -32.71 -43.08 47.36
N HIS A 525 -33.82 -42.34 47.40
CA HIS A 525 -34.89 -42.56 48.38
C HIS A 525 -35.58 -43.93 48.21
N ASP A 526 -35.92 -44.32 46.99
CA ASP A 526 -36.58 -45.60 46.71
C ASP A 526 -35.70 -46.79 47.11
N LEU A 527 -34.43 -46.78 46.72
CA LEU A 527 -33.46 -47.82 47.10
C LEU A 527 -33.22 -47.91 48.62
N ARG A 528 -33.47 -46.84 49.36
CA ARG A 528 -33.44 -46.87 50.83
C ARG A 528 -34.71 -47.47 51.42
N ASN A 529 -35.87 -47.12 50.87
CA ASN A 529 -37.15 -47.69 51.28
C ASN A 529 -37.24 -49.20 51.01
N GLU A 530 -36.62 -49.70 49.94
CA GLU A 530 -36.53 -51.15 49.66
C GLU A 530 -35.59 -51.91 50.61
N ARG A 531 -34.63 -51.22 51.24
CA ARG A 531 -33.63 -51.81 52.15
C ARG A 531 -34.00 -51.71 53.64
N ALA A 532 -34.95 -50.84 53.98
CA ALA A 532 -35.47 -50.65 55.33
C ALA A 532 -36.67 -51.55 55.58
#